data_AF-A0A1M3GVM4-F1
#
_entry.id   AF-A0A1M3GVM4-F1
#
_cell.length_a   1.000
_cell.length_b   1.000
_cell.length_c   1.000
_cell.angle_alpha   90.00
_cell.angle_beta   90.00
_cell.angle_gamma   90.00
#
_symmetry.space_group_name_H-M   'P 1'
#
loop_
_entity.id
_entity.type
_entity.pdbx_description
1 polymer ?
#
loop_
_entity_poly.entity_id
_entity_poly.type
_entity_poly.pdbx_seq_one_letter_code
_entity_poly.pdbx_strand_id
1 'polypeptide(L)'
;MLKAFFRHAAPPARAGFFWASALWTCAWSPLTPAAYAAEAAPPEAAVAPFRHYQGWRDEPLQDWRAASDRVGAIGGWRTYLRESQQQNDDAEHTGHGH
;
A
#
# COMPACT_ATOMS: atom_id res chain seq x y z
N MET A 1 52.54 30.76 7.52
CA MET A 1 51.45 31.77 7.55
C MET A 1 50.30 31.22 8.38
N LEU A 2 49.71 32.05 9.23
CA LEU A 2 48.80 31.68 10.32
C LEU A 2 47.39 32.25 10.05
N LYS A 3 46.37 31.68 10.72
CA LYS A 3 44.97 32.15 10.94
C LYS A 3 43.94 31.70 9.91
N ALA A 4 42.69 31.38 10.24
CA ALA A 4 41.98 31.15 11.51
C ALA A 4 40.60 30.54 11.17
N PHE A 5 39.99 29.89 12.15
CA PHE A 5 38.61 29.37 12.14
C PHE A 5 37.56 30.44 11.89
N PHE A 6 36.48 30.09 11.17
CA PHE A 6 35.14 30.62 11.45
C PHE A 6 34.12 29.49 11.42
N ARG A 7 33.60 29.18 12.61
CA ARG A 7 32.28 28.58 12.78
C ARG A 7 31.25 29.63 12.39
N HIS A 8 30.28 29.26 11.55
CA HIS A 8 28.97 29.87 11.61
C HIS A 8 27.92 28.80 11.92
N ALA A 9 26.99 29.22 12.78
CA ALA A 9 26.05 28.45 13.56
C ALA A 9 25.08 27.57 12.75
N ALA A 10 24.65 26.46 13.36
CA ALA A 10 23.44 25.74 12.99
C ALA A 10 22.18 26.34 13.70
N PRO A 11 20.98 25.76 13.55
CA PRO A 11 19.88 26.10 12.63
C PRO A 11 18.69 26.74 13.41
N PRO A 12 17.45 26.99 12.88
CA PRO A 12 16.47 25.93 12.59
C PRO A 12 15.38 26.29 11.53
N ALA A 13 14.44 25.35 11.35
CA ALA A 13 13.05 25.61 10.95
C ALA A 13 12.74 25.84 9.46
N ARG A 14 12.53 24.73 8.73
CA ARG A 14 11.49 24.65 7.69
C ARG A 14 10.55 23.48 7.98
N ALA A 15 10.02 23.46 9.19
CA ALA A 15 8.76 22.80 9.50
C ALA A 15 7.65 23.80 9.11
N GLY A 16 6.98 23.58 7.98
CA GLY A 16 5.93 24.52 7.56
C GLY A 16 5.33 24.34 6.17
N PHE A 17 5.55 23.23 5.46
CA PHE A 17 4.97 23.06 4.11
C PHE A 17 4.27 21.71 3.88
N PHE A 18 3.78 21.08 4.95
CA PHE A 18 2.90 19.90 4.85
C PHE A 18 1.54 20.10 5.56
N TRP A 19 1.18 21.33 5.89
CA TRP A 19 -0.13 21.69 6.43
C TRP A 19 -0.93 22.57 5.47
N ALA A 20 -0.94 22.22 4.18
CA ALA A 20 -1.73 22.88 3.14
C ALA A 20 -2.61 21.90 2.33
N SER A 21 -2.68 20.62 2.72
CA SER A 21 -3.62 19.64 2.15
C SER A 21 -4.84 19.38 3.05
N ALA A 22 -4.89 19.99 4.24
CA ALA A 22 -5.97 19.80 5.21
C ALA A 22 -7.29 20.54 4.87
N LEU A 23 -7.38 21.21 3.71
CA LEU A 23 -8.55 22.00 3.30
C LEU A 23 -9.27 21.47 2.06
N TRP A 24 -8.87 20.32 1.51
CA TRP A 24 -9.46 19.77 0.29
C TRP A 24 -10.14 18.40 0.48
N THR A 25 -10.92 18.22 1.54
CA THR A 25 -11.85 17.09 1.67
C THR A 25 -13.21 17.40 2.30
N CYS A 26 -13.46 18.61 2.83
CA CYS A 26 -14.77 18.93 3.42
C CYS A 26 -15.90 19.25 2.42
N ALA A 27 -15.66 19.18 1.11
CA ALA A 27 -16.67 19.61 0.12
C ALA A 27 -17.73 18.55 -0.21
N TRP A 28 -17.61 17.31 0.28
CA TRP A 28 -18.55 16.23 -0.01
C TRP A 28 -19.01 15.54 1.27
N SER A 29 -19.54 16.31 2.22
CA SER A 29 -20.42 15.70 3.24
C SER A 29 -21.82 15.63 2.63
N PRO A 30 -22.35 14.45 2.25
CA PRO A 30 -23.76 14.34 1.95
C PRO A 30 -24.55 14.72 3.20
N LEU A 31 -25.51 15.61 3.00
CA LEU A 31 -26.54 15.97 3.95
C LEU A 31 -27.15 14.68 4.50
N THR A 32 -26.94 14.40 5.78
CA THR A 32 -27.51 13.23 6.46
C THR A 32 -29.03 13.38 6.50
N PRO A 33 -29.82 12.44 5.94
CA PRO A 33 -31.26 12.45 6.15
C PRO A 33 -31.53 12.23 7.64
N ALA A 34 -32.43 13.05 8.21
CA ALA A 34 -32.90 12.93 9.57
C ALA A 34 -33.39 11.50 9.82
N ALA A 35 -32.75 10.80 10.75
CA ALA A 35 -33.14 9.46 11.16
C ALA A 35 -34.54 9.53 11.77
N TYR A 36 -35.52 9.07 11.01
CA TYR A 36 -36.82 8.72 11.52
C TYR A 36 -36.60 7.66 12.62
N ALA A 37 -37.13 7.91 13.82
CA ALA A 37 -37.21 6.91 14.88
C ALA A 37 -38.22 5.82 14.46
N ALA A 38 -37.83 5.01 13.48
CA ALA A 38 -38.38 3.68 13.29
C ALA A 38 -37.70 2.81 14.36
N GLU A 39 -38.50 2.11 15.14
CA GLU A 39 -38.03 1.08 16.05
C GLU A 39 -37.16 0.11 15.23
N ALA A 40 -35.84 0.23 15.42
CA ALA A 40 -34.89 -0.54 14.66
C ALA A 40 -35.09 -2.00 15.02
N ALA A 41 -35.40 -2.83 14.01
CA ALA A 41 -35.33 -4.27 14.17
C ALA A 41 -33.98 -4.65 14.80
N PRO A 42 -33.92 -5.68 15.67
CA PRO A 42 -32.68 -6.11 16.28
C PRO A 42 -31.60 -6.25 15.19
N PRO A 43 -30.42 -5.63 15.37
CA PRO A 43 -29.40 -5.69 14.35
C PRO A 43 -29.08 -7.15 14.06
N GLU A 44 -29.21 -7.53 12.79
CA GLU A 44 -28.81 -8.84 12.32
C GLU A 44 -27.36 -9.07 12.78
N ALA A 45 -27.10 -10.22 13.42
CA ALA A 45 -25.83 -10.46 14.09
C ALA A 45 -24.68 -10.27 13.08
N ALA A 46 -23.89 -9.22 13.28
CA ALA A 46 -22.80 -8.87 12.37
C ALA A 46 -21.84 -10.06 12.26
N VAL A 47 -21.66 -10.57 11.04
CA VAL A 47 -20.68 -11.62 10.77
C VAL A 47 -19.29 -11.06 11.09
N ALA A 48 -18.59 -11.66 12.05
CA ALA A 48 -17.22 -11.27 12.38
C ALA A 48 -16.32 -11.41 11.13
N PRO A 49 -15.75 -10.30 10.59
CA PRO A 49 -14.96 -10.34 9.35
C PRO A 49 -13.78 -11.30 9.39
N PHE A 50 -13.26 -11.54 10.60
CA PHE A 50 -12.11 -12.39 10.87
C PHE A 50 -12.48 -13.73 11.51
N ARG A 51 -13.71 -14.22 11.32
CA ARG A 51 -14.16 -15.51 11.89
C ARG A 51 -13.25 -16.70 11.57
N HIS A 52 -12.45 -16.61 10.50
CA HIS A 52 -11.51 -17.64 10.07
C HIS A 52 -10.04 -17.23 10.24
N TYR A 53 -9.76 -16.05 10.76
CA TYR A 53 -8.38 -15.62 10.98
C TYR A 53 -7.73 -16.54 12.02
N GLN A 54 -6.68 -17.23 11.59
CA GLN A 54 -5.79 -17.93 12.50
C GLN A 54 -4.64 -16.99 12.81
N GLY A 55 -4.28 -16.87 14.09
CA GLY A 55 -3.05 -16.19 14.48
C GLY A 55 -1.84 -16.83 13.83
N TRP A 56 -0.72 -16.10 13.85
CA TRP A 56 0.57 -16.62 13.40
C TRP A 56 0.87 -17.96 14.09
N ARG A 57 1.32 -18.94 13.31
CA ARG A 57 1.80 -20.23 13.80
C ARG A 57 3.11 -20.53 13.13
N ASP A 58 3.99 -21.20 13.86
CA ASP A 58 5.23 -21.72 13.28
C ASP A 58 4.87 -22.80 12.26
N GLU A 59 5.15 -22.51 11.00
CA GLU A 59 4.99 -23.46 9.92
C GLU A 59 6.15 -24.47 9.95
N PRO A 60 5.92 -25.77 9.68
CA PRO A 60 7.01 -26.74 9.65
C PRO A 60 8.08 -26.29 8.66
N LEU A 61 9.34 -26.35 9.11
CA LEU A 61 10.49 -25.98 8.30
C LEU A 61 10.59 -26.90 7.08
N GLN A 62 10.40 -26.32 5.89
CA GLN A 62 10.48 -27.03 4.63
C GLN A 62 11.93 -27.11 4.12
N ASP A 63 12.21 -28.06 3.23
CA ASP A 63 13.49 -28.13 2.52
C ASP A 63 13.62 -26.96 1.53
N TRP A 64 14.47 -26.00 1.88
CA TRP A 64 14.72 -24.79 1.10
C TRP A 64 15.26 -25.10 -0.31
N ARG A 65 16.03 -26.18 -0.46
CA ARG A 65 16.64 -26.53 -1.75
C ARG A 65 15.58 -27.07 -2.69
N ALA A 66 14.76 -28.00 -2.21
CA ALA A 66 13.65 -28.55 -2.98
C ALA A 66 12.65 -27.46 -3.42
N ALA A 67 12.37 -26.48 -2.54
CA ALA A 67 11.53 -25.35 -2.88
C ALA A 67 12.15 -24.48 -3.99
N SER A 68 13.46 -24.22 -3.90
CA SER A 68 14.20 -23.44 -4.89
C SER A 68 14.29 -24.15 -6.25
N ASP A 69 14.51 -25.46 -6.24
CA ASP A 69 14.58 -26.28 -7.46
C ASP A 69 13.24 -26.28 -8.21
N ARG A 70 12.12 -26.35 -7.46
CA ARG A 70 10.77 -26.24 -8.05
C ARG A 70 10.55 -24.87 -8.72
N VAL A 71 10.95 -23.78 -8.06
CA VAL A 71 10.88 -22.43 -8.65
C VAL A 71 11.76 -22.36 -9.92
N GLY A 72 12.94 -22.95 -9.88
CA GLY A 72 13.82 -23.08 -11.04
C GLY A 72 13.19 -23.84 -12.21
N ALA A 73 12.48 -24.94 -11.94
CA ALA A 73 11.81 -25.74 -12.97
C ALA A 73 10.65 -25.00 -13.67
N ILE A 74 10.00 -24.05 -12.99
CA ILE A 74 8.97 -23.17 -13.56
C ILE A 74 9.61 -22.03 -14.40
N GLY A 75 10.95 -21.91 -14.36
CA GLY A 75 11.74 -20.90 -15.06
C GLY A 75 12.20 -19.75 -14.15
N GLY A 76 11.83 -19.79 -12.88
CA GLY A 76 12.29 -18.87 -11.84
C GLY A 76 11.83 -17.43 -12.04
N TRP A 77 12.48 -16.52 -11.31
CA TRP A 77 12.14 -15.09 -11.30
C TRP A 77 12.28 -14.41 -12.69
N ARG A 78 13.08 -15.00 -13.60
CA ARG A 78 13.28 -14.46 -14.96
C ARG A 78 12.06 -14.63 -15.85
N THR A 79 11.29 -15.71 -15.66
CA THR A 79 10.03 -15.92 -16.40
C THR A 79 9.02 -14.85 -16.06
N TYR A 80 8.79 -14.60 -14.76
CA TYR A 80 7.90 -13.53 -14.30
C TYR A 80 8.31 -12.15 -14.81
N LEU A 81 9.60 -11.85 -14.85
CA LEU A 81 10.07 -10.59 -15.42
C LEU A 81 9.71 -10.47 -16.90
N ARG A 82 9.94 -11.52 -17.70
CA ARG A 82 9.61 -11.49 -19.13
C ARG A 82 8.11 -11.29 -19.36
N GLU A 83 7.27 -11.98 -18.61
CA GLU A 83 5.81 -11.84 -18.68
C GLU A 83 5.36 -10.43 -18.29
N SER A 84 5.96 -9.84 -17.25
CA SER A 84 5.63 -8.47 -16.84
C SER A 84 6.02 -7.42 -17.88
N GLN A 85 7.12 -7.62 -18.61
CA GLN A 85 7.52 -6.72 -19.71
C GLN A 85 6.58 -6.87 -20.91
N GLN A 86 6.22 -8.11 -21.28
CA GLN A 86 5.27 -8.37 -22.37
C GLN A 86 3.91 -7.69 -22.11
N GLN A 87 3.41 -7.73 -20.87
CA GLN A 87 2.16 -7.06 -20.50
C GLN A 87 2.22 -5.53 -20.66
N ASN A 88 3.38 -4.90 -20.40
CA ASN A 88 3.57 -3.47 -20.65
C ASN A 88 3.58 -3.18 -22.16
N ASP A 89 4.31 -3.98 -22.93
CA ASP A 89 4.41 -3.81 -24.39
C ASP A 89 3.03 -3.95 -25.08
N ASP A 90 2.21 -4.92 -24.63
CA ASP A 90 0.85 -5.14 -25.13
C ASP A 90 -0.11 -4.00 -24.74
N ALA A 91 0.05 -3.42 -23.54
CA ALA A 91 -0.70 -2.25 -23.08
C ALA A 91 -0.34 -0.97 -23.86
N GLU A 92 0.94 -0.78 -24.22
CA GLU A 92 1.38 0.35 -25.04
C GLU A 92 0.91 0.23 -26.50
N HIS A 93 0.94 -0.97 -27.08
CA HIS A 93 0.47 -1.21 -28.45
C HIS A 93 -1.05 -1.01 -28.61
N THR A 94 -1.85 -1.37 -27.60
CA THR A 94 -3.30 -1.16 -27.64
C THR A 94 -3.74 0.29 -27.45
N GLY A 95 -2.85 1.16 -26.93
CA GLY A 95 -3.12 2.59 -26.76
C GLY A 95 -2.78 3.48 -27.95
N HIS A 96 -1.98 3.01 -28.91
CA HIS A 96 -1.51 3.80 -30.06
C HIS A 96 -2.35 3.65 -31.34
N GLY A 97 -3.48 2.94 -31.28
CA GLY A 97 -4.41 2.76 -32.38
C GLY A 97 -5.72 3.50 -32.16
N HIS A 98 -5.73 4.83 -32.29
CA HIS A 98 -6.95 5.61 -32.50
C HIS A 98 -6.67 6.88 -33.32
#